data_AF-A0A392MMN5-F1
#
_entry.id   AF-A0A392MMN5-F1
#
_cell.length_a   1.000
_cell.length_b   1.000
_cell.length_c   1.000
_cell.angle_alpha   90.00
_cell.angle_beta   90.00
_cell.angle_gamma   90.00
#
_symmetry.space_group_name_H-M   'P 1'
#
loop_
_entity.id
_entity.type
_entity.pdbx_description
1 polymer ?
#
loop_
_entity_poly.entity_id
_entity_poly.type
_entity_poly.pdbx_seq_one_letter_code
_entity_poly.pdbx_strand_id
1 'polypeptide(L)'
;GYGISAQALTAVIRAHDGRGPSTMLTSSILQALGLSSAEELIGWTYADPSWARIAALVPVVVSCAEAGDDVANKILLESAQELASSVKAVVGRLGLCGQDGKDAFPLVLVGGVLEANTRWNLLLEQHG
;
A
#
# COMPACT_ATOMS: atom_id res chain seq x y z
N GLY A 1 3.17 4.60 2.54
CA GLY A 1 2.71 5.53 1.48
C GLY A 1 3.44 5.26 0.19
N TYR A 2 4.71 5.70 0.10
CA TYR A 2 5.56 5.48 -1.07
C TYR A 2 5.56 4.03 -1.59
N GLY A 3 5.79 3.03 -0.73
CA GLY A 3 5.86 1.62 -1.14
C GLY A 3 4.58 1.12 -1.83
N ILE A 4 3.41 1.44 -1.26
CA ILE A 4 2.09 1.12 -1.85
C ILE A 4 1.98 1.73 -3.24
N SER A 5 2.24 3.04 -3.35
CA SER A 5 2.16 3.74 -4.62
C SER A 5 3.16 3.24 -5.66
N ALA A 6 4.38 2.91 -5.26
CA ALA A 6 5.41 2.37 -6.15
C ALA A 6 5.03 0.98 -6.70
N GLN A 7 4.42 0.13 -5.86
CA GLN A 7 3.85 -1.14 -6.31
C GLN A 7 2.68 -0.92 -7.27
N ALA A 8 1.81 0.06 -7.00
CA ALA A 8 0.70 0.40 -7.89
C ALA A 8 1.19 0.91 -9.26
N LEU A 9 2.18 1.81 -9.29
CA LEU A 9 2.81 2.28 -10.53
C LEU A 9 3.43 1.11 -11.31
N THR A 10 4.10 0.18 -10.61
CA THR A 10 4.65 -1.03 -11.23
C THR A 10 3.54 -1.91 -11.82
N ALA A 11 2.42 -2.06 -11.12
CA ALA A 11 1.27 -2.83 -11.59
C ALA A 11 0.64 -2.22 -12.85
N VAL A 12 0.51 -0.88 -12.92
CA VAL A 12 0.03 -0.17 -14.11
C VAL A 12 0.91 -0.47 -15.32
N ILE A 13 2.25 -0.35 -15.18
CA ILE A 13 3.18 -0.64 -16.28
C ILE A 13 3.11 -2.12 -16.69
N ARG A 14 3.01 -3.06 -15.74
CA ARG A 14 2.85 -4.48 -16.05
C ARG A 14 1.55 -4.78 -16.80
N ALA A 15 0.43 -4.18 -16.38
CA ALA A 15 -0.85 -4.34 -17.04
C ALA A 15 -0.81 -3.77 -18.47
N HIS A 16 -0.21 -2.60 -18.64
CA HIS A 16 -0.01 -1.96 -19.95
C HIS A 16 0.79 -2.84 -20.92
N ASP A 17 1.89 -3.42 -20.45
CA ASP A 17 2.75 -4.28 -21.27
C ASP A 17 2.17 -5.69 -21.51
N GLY A 18 0.97 -5.98 -20.99
CA GLY A 18 0.36 -7.33 -21.02
C GLY A 18 1.08 -8.37 -20.15
N ARG A 19 1.94 -7.91 -19.23
CA ARG A 19 2.74 -8.75 -18.31
C ARG A 19 2.08 -8.94 -16.94
N GLY A 20 0.93 -8.32 -16.72
CA GLY A 20 0.17 -8.38 -15.48
C GLY A 20 -1.33 -8.44 -15.75
N PRO A 21 -2.13 -8.71 -14.70
CA PRO A 21 -3.58 -8.66 -14.81
C PRO A 21 -4.06 -7.23 -15.14
N SER A 22 -5.22 -7.15 -15.79
CA SER A 22 -5.94 -5.88 -15.96
C SER A 22 -6.30 -5.29 -14.58
N THR A 23 -6.23 -3.97 -14.46
CA THR A 23 -6.49 -3.28 -13.20
C THR A 23 -7.08 -1.88 -13.43
N MET A 24 -8.02 -1.49 -12.57
CA MET A 24 -8.56 -0.15 -12.46
C MET A 24 -7.50 0.89 -12.11
N LEU A 25 -6.39 0.47 -11.50
CA LEU A 25 -5.26 1.35 -11.16
C LEU A 25 -4.76 2.11 -12.39
N THR A 26 -4.78 1.50 -13.57
CA THR A 26 -4.31 2.15 -14.81
C THR A 26 -5.14 3.40 -15.10
N SER A 27 -6.46 3.26 -15.25
CA SER A 27 -7.33 4.40 -15.55
C SER A 27 -7.36 5.42 -14.40
N SER A 28 -7.39 4.96 -13.16
CA SER A 28 -7.55 5.85 -11.99
C SER A 28 -6.29 6.68 -11.73
N ILE A 29 -5.10 6.11 -11.90
CA ILE A 29 -3.83 6.84 -11.73
C ILE A 29 -3.63 7.83 -12.87
N LEU A 30 -3.88 7.43 -14.13
CA LEU A 30 -3.79 8.35 -15.26
C LEU A 30 -4.73 9.54 -15.11
N GLN A 31 -5.97 9.30 -14.68
CA GLN A 31 -6.93 10.36 -14.38
C GLN A 31 -6.44 11.28 -13.26
N ALA A 32 -5.96 10.72 -12.14
CA ALA A 32 -5.47 11.49 -11.00
C ALA A 32 -4.26 12.37 -11.35
N LEU A 33 -3.46 11.94 -12.34
CA LEU A 33 -2.25 12.64 -12.78
C LEU A 33 -2.48 13.52 -14.02
N GLY A 34 -3.67 13.48 -14.63
CA GLY A 34 -3.97 14.19 -15.87
C GLY A 34 -3.16 13.69 -17.07
N LEU A 35 -2.81 12.40 -17.10
CA LEU A 35 -2.03 11.76 -18.15
C LEU A 35 -2.94 11.03 -19.14
N SER A 36 -2.53 10.97 -20.41
CA SER A 36 -3.35 10.33 -21.46
C SER A 36 -2.98 8.87 -21.71
N SER A 37 -1.81 8.43 -21.23
CA SER A 37 -1.24 7.12 -21.54
C SER A 37 -0.31 6.60 -20.45
N ALA A 38 -0.10 5.28 -20.39
CA ALA A 38 0.83 4.68 -19.44
C ALA A 38 2.30 5.00 -19.77
N GLU A 39 2.61 5.30 -21.03
CA GLU A 39 3.93 5.76 -21.47
C GLU A 39 4.29 7.11 -20.83
N GLU A 40 3.32 8.01 -20.70
CA GLU A 40 3.53 9.29 -20.00
C GLU A 40 3.82 9.09 -18.51
N LEU A 41 3.38 7.98 -17.91
CA LEU A 41 3.65 7.66 -16.51
C LEU A 41 5.15 7.45 -16.26
N ILE A 42 5.87 6.91 -17.25
CA ILE A 42 7.34 6.77 -17.21
C ILE A 42 7.97 8.17 -17.16
N GLY A 43 7.58 9.06 -18.09
CA GLY A 43 8.05 10.45 -18.07
C GLY A 43 7.73 11.17 -16.76
N TRP A 44 6.51 10.99 -16.25
CA TRP A 44 6.06 11.57 -14.98
C TRP A 44 6.89 11.09 -13.79
N THR A 45 7.23 9.79 -13.72
CA THR A 45 8.02 9.21 -12.63
C THR A 45 9.48 9.69 -12.63
N TYR A 46 10.09 9.86 -13.82
CA TYR A 46 11.45 10.37 -13.93
C TYR A 46 11.56 11.89 -13.75
N ALA A 47 10.50 12.65 -14.03
CA ALA A 47 10.51 14.11 -13.93
C ALA A 47 10.68 14.62 -12.49
N ASP A 48 10.11 13.90 -11.52
CA ASP A 48 10.27 14.20 -10.09
C ASP A 48 10.07 12.92 -9.26
N PRO A 49 11.17 12.28 -8.79
CA PRO A 49 11.11 11.08 -7.98
C PRO A 49 10.83 11.36 -6.50
N SER A 50 10.31 12.55 -6.16
CA SER A 50 9.93 12.91 -4.79
C SER A 50 9.08 11.82 -4.14
N TRP A 51 9.56 11.33 -3.00
CA TRP A 51 8.83 10.39 -2.15
C TRP A 51 7.40 10.88 -1.94
N ALA A 52 7.24 12.15 -1.58
CA ALA A 52 5.96 12.72 -1.16
C ALA A 52 4.95 12.69 -2.31
N ARG A 53 5.42 13.03 -3.51
CA ARG A 53 4.62 13.02 -4.74
C ARG A 53 4.13 11.61 -5.09
N ILE A 54 5.00 10.61 -4.98
CA ILE A 54 4.61 9.21 -5.21
C ILE A 54 3.66 8.73 -4.10
N ALA A 55 3.97 9.02 -2.83
CA ALA A 55 3.14 8.65 -1.70
C ALA A 55 1.73 9.26 -1.75
N ALA A 56 1.54 10.41 -2.42
CA ALA A 56 0.24 11.05 -2.60
C ALA A 56 -0.75 10.23 -3.45
N LEU A 57 -0.31 9.18 -4.14
CA LEU A 57 -1.19 8.28 -4.91
C LEU A 57 -1.94 7.26 -4.06
N VAL A 58 -1.63 7.12 -2.76
CA VAL A 58 -2.28 6.12 -1.89
C VAL A 58 -3.81 6.20 -1.90
N PRO A 59 -4.46 7.38 -1.82
CA PRO A 59 -5.92 7.46 -1.85
C PRO A 59 -6.53 6.86 -3.12
N VAL A 60 -5.84 6.95 -4.27
CA VAL A 60 -6.28 6.33 -5.53
C VAL A 60 -6.23 4.81 -5.43
N VAL A 61 -5.16 4.27 -4.84
CA VAL A 61 -5.00 2.83 -4.63
C VAL A 61 -6.09 2.30 -3.70
N VAL A 62 -6.36 3.02 -2.60
CA VAL A 62 -7.45 2.67 -1.66
C VAL A 62 -8.80 2.69 -2.36
N SER A 63 -9.10 3.73 -3.12
CA SER A 63 -10.37 3.83 -3.85
C SER A 63 -10.56 2.68 -4.86
N CYS A 64 -9.49 2.27 -5.56
CA CYS A 64 -9.57 1.12 -6.46
C CYS A 64 -9.83 -0.19 -5.70
N ALA A 65 -9.17 -0.40 -4.56
CA ALA A 65 -9.39 -1.57 -3.73
C ALA A 65 -10.84 -1.63 -3.20
N GLU A 66 -11.38 -0.49 -2.74
CA GLU A 66 -12.78 -0.36 -2.30
C GLU A 66 -13.78 -0.61 -3.43
N ALA A 67 -13.42 -0.29 -4.66
CA ALA A 67 -14.20 -0.59 -5.86
C ALA A 67 -14.09 -2.06 -6.33
N GLY A 68 -13.31 -2.90 -5.63
CA GLY A 68 -13.18 -4.32 -5.91
C GLY A 68 -12.02 -4.69 -6.84
N ASP A 69 -11.04 -3.80 -7.04
CA ASP A 69 -9.85 -4.13 -7.83
C ASP A 69 -8.92 -5.11 -7.09
N ASP A 70 -8.75 -6.32 -7.63
CA ASP A 70 -7.96 -7.38 -7.01
C ASP A 70 -6.48 -7.02 -6.85
N VAL A 71 -5.93 -6.26 -7.80
CA VAL A 71 -4.51 -5.87 -7.79
C VAL A 71 -4.25 -4.85 -6.68
N ALA A 72 -5.12 -3.86 -6.55
CA ALA A 72 -5.06 -2.86 -5.48
C ALA A 72 -5.25 -3.51 -4.10
N ASN A 73 -6.23 -4.42 -3.97
CA ASN A 73 -6.43 -5.19 -2.74
C ASN A 73 -5.19 -5.99 -2.35
N LYS A 74 -4.56 -6.66 -3.32
CA LYS A 74 -3.32 -7.41 -3.10
C LYS A 74 -2.18 -6.52 -2.62
N ILE A 75 -1.96 -5.38 -3.27
CA ILE A 75 -0.92 -4.41 -2.89
C ILE A 75 -1.10 -3.92 -1.46
N LEU A 76 -2.34 -3.58 -1.07
CA LEU A 76 -2.64 -3.12 0.29
C LEU A 76 -2.44 -4.23 1.32
N LEU A 77 -2.86 -5.46 1.00
CA LEU A 77 -2.69 -6.62 1.88
C LEU A 77 -1.21 -6.94 2.12
N GLU A 78 -0.42 -7.02 1.04
CA GLU A 78 1.03 -7.27 1.12
C GLU A 78 1.72 -6.16 1.93
N SER A 79 1.35 -4.90 1.70
CA SER A 79 1.89 -3.76 2.45
C SER A 79 1.55 -3.81 3.94
N ALA A 80 0.33 -4.24 4.30
CA ALA A 80 -0.07 -4.41 5.69
C ALA A 80 0.68 -5.56 6.37
N GLN A 81 0.90 -6.67 5.66
CA GLN A 81 1.65 -7.82 6.16
C GLN A 81 3.12 -7.48 6.41
N GLU A 82 3.77 -6.74 5.51
CA GLU A 82 5.16 -6.28 5.70
C GLU A 82 5.31 -5.36 6.92
N LEU A 83 4.33 -4.48 7.14
CA LEU A 83 4.30 -3.61 8.32
C LEU A 83 4.16 -4.44 9.60
N ALA A 84 3.23 -5.39 9.63
CA ALA A 84 3.02 -6.27 10.78
C ALA A 84 4.27 -7.12 11.09
N SER A 85 4.94 -7.64 10.05
CA SER A 85 6.19 -8.40 10.20
C SER A 85 7.32 -7.54 10.76
N SER A 86 7.47 -6.31 10.28
CA SER A 86 8.45 -5.35 10.79
C SER A 86 8.23 -5.03 12.27
N VAL A 87 6.95 -4.84 12.66
CA VAL A 87 6.57 -4.63 14.06
C VAL A 87 6.93 -5.85 14.90
N LYS A 88 6.52 -7.06 14.49
CA LYS A 88 6.83 -8.31 15.21
C LYS A 88 8.33 -8.49 15.42
N ALA A 89 9.15 -8.17 14.41
CA ALA A 89 10.60 -8.28 14.51
C ALA A 89 11.19 -7.32 15.57
N VAL A 90 10.70 -6.08 15.66
CA VAL A 90 11.14 -5.11 16.67
C VAL A 90 10.72 -5.55 18.07
N VAL A 91 9.48 -6.00 18.22
CA VAL A 91 8.92 -6.38 19.53
C VAL A 91 9.63 -7.62 20.07
N GLY A 92 9.91 -8.59 19.20
CA GLY A 92 10.71 -9.77 19.55
C GLY A 92 12.15 -9.41 19.97
N ARG A 93 12.79 -8.44 19.31
CA ARG A 93 14.15 -7.99 19.68
C ARG A 93 14.20 -7.21 20.99
N LEU A 94 13.14 -6.47 21.31
CA LEU A 94 13.06 -5.66 22.53
C LEU A 94 12.47 -6.41 23.73
N GLY A 95 12.08 -7.69 23.56
CA GLY A 95 11.48 -8.50 24.63
C GLY A 95 10.14 -7.95 25.13
N LEU A 96 9.43 -7.19 24.30
CA LEU A 96 8.22 -6.45 24.70
C LEU A 96 6.96 -7.33 24.73
N CYS A 97 7.03 -8.59 24.27
CA CYS A 97 5.90 -9.52 24.26
C CYS A 97 5.74 -10.37 25.55
N GLY A 98 6.48 -10.07 26.61
CA GLY A 98 6.59 -10.95 27.78
C GLY A 98 7.28 -12.28 27.46
N GLN A 99 7.47 -13.12 28.49
CA GLN A 99 8.21 -14.39 28.38
C GLN A 99 7.56 -15.41 27.43
N ASP A 100 6.27 -15.25 27.12
CA ASP A 100 5.47 -16.20 26.34
C ASP A 100 5.10 -15.68 24.92
N GLY A 101 5.51 -14.45 24.56
CA GLY A 101 5.25 -13.90 23.23
C GLY A 101 3.83 -13.36 22.98
N LYS A 102 2.97 -13.37 24.00
CA LYS A 102 1.52 -13.10 23.89
C LYS A 102 1.06 -11.76 24.46
N ASP A 103 1.95 -11.00 25.11
CA ASP A 103 1.54 -9.73 25.71
C ASP A 103 1.25 -8.68 24.64
N ALA A 104 0.08 -8.06 24.75
CA ALA A 104 -0.29 -6.92 23.93
C ALA A 104 0.59 -5.71 24.32
N PHE A 105 1.24 -5.09 23.33
CA PHE A 105 2.02 -3.88 23.51
C PHE A 105 1.37 -2.72 22.72
N PRO A 106 1.38 -1.50 23.25
CA PRO A 106 0.82 -0.35 22.55
C PRO A 106 1.70 -0.01 21.34
N LEU A 107 1.14 -0.21 20.14
CA LEU A 107 1.76 0.20 18.88
C LEU A 107 1.16 1.55 18.45
N VAL A 108 1.96 2.61 18.53
CA VAL A 108 1.59 3.91 17.94
C VAL A 108 2.03 3.90 16.48
N LEU A 109 1.07 3.80 15.58
CA LEU A 109 1.33 3.93 14.15
C LEU A 109 1.21 5.40 13.73
N VAL A 110 2.30 5.96 13.19
CA VAL A 110 2.32 7.34 12.67
C VAL A 110 2.46 7.30 11.15
N GLY A 111 1.46 7.85 10.44
CA GLY A 111 1.53 8.06 8.98
C GLY A 111 0.15 8.18 8.33
N GLY A 112 -0.03 9.15 7.41
CA GLY A 112 -1.31 9.49 6.78
C GLY A 112 -1.98 8.39 5.93
N VAL A 113 -1.37 7.21 5.80
CA VAL A 113 -1.99 6.02 5.18
C VAL A 113 -2.99 5.35 6.13
N LEU A 114 -2.85 5.56 7.45
CA LEU A 114 -3.67 4.90 8.46
C LEU A 114 -4.86 5.76 8.91
N GLU A 115 -4.80 7.09 8.77
CA GLU A 115 -5.95 7.97 9.02
C GLU A 115 -7.09 7.74 8.03
N ALA A 116 -6.80 7.19 6.83
CA ALA A 116 -7.80 6.92 5.80
C ALA A 116 -8.55 5.60 5.97
N ASN A 117 -8.28 4.78 6.99
CA ASN A 117 -8.85 3.44 7.07
C ASN A 117 -9.35 3.05 8.47
N THR A 118 -10.60 3.40 8.77
CA THR A 118 -11.31 2.99 9.99
C THR A 118 -11.80 1.53 9.94
N ARG A 119 -11.53 0.74 8.89
CA ARG A 119 -12.15 -0.59 8.69
C ARG A 119 -11.27 -1.81 9.02
N TRP A 120 -9.96 -1.68 9.16
CA TRP A 120 -9.08 -2.85 9.39
C TRP A 120 -8.96 -3.32 10.85
N ASN A 121 -9.62 -2.66 11.81
CA ASN A 121 -9.48 -3.01 13.23
C ASN A 121 -10.14 -4.33 13.65
N LEU A 122 -10.84 -5.04 12.74
CA LEU A 122 -11.59 -6.26 13.07
C LEU A 122 -10.89 -7.58 12.68
N LEU A 123 -9.74 -7.53 12.01
CA LEU A 123 -9.07 -8.75 11.50
C LEU A 123 -7.88 -9.23 12.34
N LEU A 124 -7.47 -8.47 13.36
CA LEU A 124 -6.37 -8.84 14.26
C LEU A 124 -6.83 -9.65 15.49
N GLU A 125 -8.13 -9.87 15.68
CA GLU A 125 -8.66 -10.58 16.85
C GLU A 125 -8.85 -12.10 16.67
N GLN A 126 -8.66 -12.68 15.48
CA GLN A 126 -8.98 -14.09 15.28
C GLN A 126 -7.84 -15.11 15.42
N HIS A 127 -6.57 -14.70 15.59
CA HIS A 127 -5.47 -15.65 15.81
C HIS A 127 -4.62 -15.28 17.04
N GLY A 128 -5.26 -15.31 18.21
CA GLY A 128 -4.61 -15.39 19.53
C GLY A 128 -4.50 -16.82 20.05
#